data_AF-U2L3H4-F1
#
_entry.id   AF-U2L3H4-F1
#
_cell.length_a   1.000
_cell.length_b   1.000
_cell.length_c   1.000
_cell.angle_alpha   90.00
_cell.angle_beta   90.00
_cell.angle_gamma   90.00
#
_symmetry.space_group_name_H-M   'P 1'
#
loop_
_entity.id
_entity.type
_entity.pdbx_description
1 polymer ?
#
loop_
_entity_poly.entity_id
_entity_poly.type
_entity_poly.pdbx_seq_one_letter_code
_entity_poly.pdbx_strand_id
1 'polypeptide(L)'
;MKRVGIVFAIFFIAVQVICANEPFKYYSDWETGYKGYAKAEYWVKDTQISEKLRKTFESDITQDLEEIEKSFEEYFNDFDVSDILKLTKEDLWLCRSALSEYDLEDGEVYFICWYRTPNSDTVKVLIAVIKDNGKSFDYYFTKVMTEKK
;
A
#
# COMPACT_ATOMS: atom_id res chain seq x y z
N MET A 1 25.54 -4.29 -3.78
CA MET A 1 24.59 -4.65 -4.84
C MET A 1 24.07 -6.10 -4.77
N LYS A 2 23.72 -6.66 -3.58
CA LYS A 2 23.11 -8.02 -3.49
C LYS A 2 21.92 -8.15 -2.52
N ARG A 3 21.54 -7.09 -1.80
CA ARG A 3 20.49 -7.12 -0.76
C ARG A 3 19.23 -6.33 -1.13
N VAL A 4 19.19 -5.74 -2.32
CA VAL A 4 18.04 -4.94 -2.80
C VAL A 4 16.99 -5.87 -3.41
N GLY A 5 17.40 -6.84 -4.24
CA GLY A 5 16.47 -7.80 -4.86
C GLY A 5 15.66 -8.71 -3.93
N ILE A 6 16.12 -8.95 -2.68
CA ILE A 6 15.35 -9.77 -1.71
C ILE A 6 14.11 -9.00 -1.23
N VAL A 7 14.22 -7.69 -0.99
CA VAL A 7 13.09 -6.87 -0.52
C VAL A 7 12.03 -6.76 -1.59
N PHE A 8 12.43 -6.64 -2.85
CA PHE A 8 11.51 -6.58 -3.99
C PHE A 8 10.83 -7.92 -4.26
N ALA A 9 11.54 -9.05 -4.15
CA ALA A 9 10.91 -10.36 -4.23
C ALA A 9 9.80 -10.54 -3.19
N ILE A 10 9.98 -10.03 -1.96
CA ILE A 10 8.98 -10.09 -0.90
C ILE A 10 7.81 -9.13 -1.20
N PHE A 11 8.06 -7.96 -1.80
CA PHE A 11 7.01 -7.02 -2.23
C PHE A 11 6.08 -7.65 -3.27
N PHE A 12 6.65 -8.32 -4.27
CA PHE A 12 5.88 -9.00 -5.31
C PHE A 12 5.08 -10.20 -4.80
N ILE A 13 5.59 -10.94 -3.81
CA ILE A 13 4.82 -12.01 -3.15
C ILE A 13 3.60 -11.42 -2.42
N ALA A 14 3.75 -10.30 -1.70
CA ALA A 14 2.63 -9.65 -1.02
C ALA A 14 1.58 -9.15 -2.01
N VAL A 15 2.00 -8.50 -3.09
CA VAL A 15 1.11 -8.07 -4.17
C VAL A 15 0.34 -9.25 -4.80
N GLN A 16 1.02 -10.37 -5.07
CA GLN A 16 0.40 -11.60 -5.61
C GLN A 16 -0.71 -12.15 -4.71
N VAL A 17 -0.47 -12.18 -3.39
CA VAL A 17 -1.46 -12.67 -2.41
C VAL A 17 -2.68 -11.76 -2.36
N ILE A 18 -2.48 -10.45 -2.51
CA ILE A 18 -3.54 -9.44 -2.41
C ILE A 18 -4.51 -9.51 -3.58
N CYS A 19 -4.00 -9.71 -4.79
CA CYS A 19 -4.83 -9.89 -5.98
C CYS A 19 -5.55 -11.25 -6.00
N ALA A 20 -5.04 -12.26 -5.29
CA ALA A 20 -5.51 -13.64 -5.43
C ALA A 20 -6.59 -14.09 -4.43
N ASN A 21 -6.59 -13.59 -3.17
CA ASN A 21 -7.20 -14.39 -2.09
C ASN A 21 -8.41 -13.82 -1.35
N GLU A 22 -8.69 -12.51 -1.31
CA GLU A 22 -9.89 -12.01 -0.60
C GLU A 22 -10.52 -10.76 -1.21
N PRO A 23 -11.87 -10.66 -1.26
CA PRO A 23 -12.55 -9.48 -1.72
C PRO A 23 -12.33 -8.30 -0.76
N PHE A 24 -12.27 -7.09 -1.30
CA PHE A 24 -12.16 -5.88 -0.50
C PHE A 24 -13.36 -5.74 0.44
N LYS A 25 -13.11 -5.40 1.71
CA LYS A 25 -14.17 -5.19 2.71
C LYS A 25 -14.75 -3.80 2.56
N TYR A 26 -16.07 -3.68 2.67
CA TYR A 26 -16.76 -2.38 2.66
C TYR A 26 -16.75 -1.75 4.05
N TYR A 27 -16.36 -0.48 4.11
CA TYR A 27 -16.39 0.35 5.32
C TYR A 27 -17.30 1.55 5.08
N SER A 28 -18.04 1.94 6.12
CA SER A 28 -18.84 3.17 6.13
C SER A 28 -18.86 3.79 7.51
N ASP A 29 -18.69 5.11 7.57
CA ASP A 29 -18.88 5.93 8.76
C ASP A 29 -20.04 6.92 8.52
N TRP A 30 -21.05 6.83 9.38
CA TRP A 30 -22.27 7.63 9.26
C TRP A 30 -22.08 9.07 9.75
N GLU A 31 -21.11 9.33 10.63
CA GLU A 31 -20.86 10.67 11.19
C GLU A 31 -20.15 11.56 10.18
N THR A 32 -19.12 11.02 9.53
CA THR A 32 -18.34 11.74 8.51
C THR A 32 -18.90 11.58 7.10
N GLY A 33 -19.73 10.57 6.87
CA GLY A 33 -20.24 10.16 5.56
C GLY A 33 -19.21 9.40 4.71
N TYR A 34 -18.04 9.06 5.28
CA TYR A 34 -16.98 8.36 4.57
C TYR A 34 -17.36 6.92 4.25
N LYS A 35 -17.02 6.47 3.05
CA LYS A 35 -17.30 5.09 2.63
C LYS A 35 -16.42 4.61 1.50
N GLY A 36 -16.23 3.30 1.43
CA GLY A 36 -15.50 2.67 0.35
C GLY A 36 -15.09 1.25 0.69
N TYR A 37 -14.30 0.67 -0.19
CA TYR A 37 -13.80 -0.68 -0.09
C TYR A 37 -12.31 -0.62 0.13
N ALA A 38 -11.80 -1.34 1.13
CA ALA A 38 -10.39 -1.38 1.42
C ALA A 38 -9.95 -2.77 1.88
N LYS A 39 -8.67 -3.06 1.68
CA LYS A 39 -7.99 -4.24 2.17
C LYS A 39 -6.59 -3.85 2.60
N ALA A 40 -6.18 -4.30 3.77
CA ALA A 40 -4.80 -4.25 4.22
C ALA A 40 -4.27 -5.68 4.25
N GLU A 41 -3.02 -5.86 3.88
CA GLU A 41 -2.34 -7.15 3.94
C GLU A 41 -1.04 -6.95 4.71
N TYR A 42 -0.85 -7.76 5.75
CA TYR A 42 0.40 -7.80 6.47
C TYR A 42 1.50 -8.25 5.53
N TRP A 43 2.56 -7.45 5.42
CA TRP A 43 3.69 -7.77 4.58
C TRP A 43 4.84 -8.34 5.40
N VAL A 44 5.34 -7.58 6.38
CA VAL A 44 6.48 -8.01 7.18
C VAL A 44 6.64 -7.16 8.44
N LYS A 45 7.19 -7.78 9.49
CA LYS A 45 7.70 -7.13 10.69
C LYS A 45 9.18 -7.45 10.85
N ASP A 46 9.99 -6.83 10.01
CA ASP A 46 11.45 -6.91 10.08
C ASP A 46 11.96 -5.46 10.14
N THR A 47 12.55 -5.10 11.27
CA THR A 47 13.05 -3.75 11.53
C THR A 47 14.11 -3.31 10.53
N GLN A 48 14.89 -4.23 9.96
CA GLN A 48 15.83 -3.89 8.89
C GLN A 48 15.10 -3.61 7.58
N ILE A 49 14.02 -4.33 7.29
CA ILE A 49 13.22 -4.11 6.08
C ILE A 49 12.42 -2.81 6.19
N SER A 50 11.74 -2.57 7.31
CA SER A 50 10.95 -1.35 7.51
C SER A 50 11.83 -0.10 7.55
N GLU A 51 12.99 -0.14 8.23
CA GLU A 51 13.95 0.96 8.19
C GLU A 51 14.52 1.18 6.79
N LYS A 52 14.76 0.10 6.03
CA LYS A 52 15.30 0.21 4.69
C LYS A 52 14.26 0.74 3.71
N LEU A 53 13.01 0.30 3.78
CA LEU A 53 11.91 0.88 3.01
C LEU A 53 11.76 2.36 3.34
N ARG A 54 11.73 2.70 4.63
CA ARG A 54 11.72 4.09 5.08
C ARG A 54 12.87 4.87 4.46
N LYS A 55 14.11 4.40 4.58
CA LYS A 55 15.28 5.07 3.99
C LYS A 55 15.18 5.18 2.48
N THR A 56 14.76 4.13 1.78
CA THR A 56 14.61 4.13 0.32
C THR A 56 13.58 5.17 -0.13
N PHE A 57 12.43 5.25 0.53
CA PHE A 57 11.38 6.22 0.19
C PHE A 57 11.61 7.63 0.74
N GLU A 58 12.41 7.79 1.79
CA GLU A 58 12.82 9.11 2.32
C GLU A 58 14.08 9.67 1.65
N SER A 59 14.89 8.83 1.00
CA SER A 59 16.11 9.26 0.32
C SER A 59 15.85 9.67 -1.12
N ASP A 60 16.58 10.68 -1.60
CA ASP A 60 16.66 11.05 -3.03
C ASP A 60 17.42 10.00 -3.89
N ILE A 61 17.57 8.75 -3.43
CA ILE A 61 18.20 7.68 -4.21
C ILE A 61 17.20 7.24 -5.29
N THR A 62 17.21 7.99 -6.38
CA THR A 62 16.32 7.79 -7.54
C THR A 62 16.41 6.38 -8.11
N GLN A 63 17.60 5.77 -8.12
CA GLN A 63 17.78 4.46 -8.76
C GLN A 63 16.98 3.33 -8.07
N ASP A 64 16.98 3.26 -6.73
CA ASP A 64 16.25 2.21 -6.01
C ASP A 64 14.72 2.40 -6.14
N LEU A 65 14.26 3.66 -6.21
CA LEU A 65 12.85 4.00 -6.43
C LEU A 65 12.43 3.71 -7.87
N GLU A 66 13.23 4.08 -8.86
CA GLU A 66 13.01 3.79 -10.28
C GLU A 66 12.94 2.27 -10.51
N GLU A 67 13.79 1.47 -9.85
CA GLU A 67 13.72 0.01 -9.94
C GLU A 67 12.41 -0.55 -9.37
N ILE A 68 11.89 0.02 -8.28
CA ILE A 68 10.58 -0.35 -7.70
C ILE A 68 9.45 0.00 -8.65
N GLU A 69 9.44 1.24 -9.13
CA GLU A 69 8.39 1.76 -10.00
C GLU A 69 8.34 0.96 -11.29
N LYS A 70 9.49 0.75 -11.94
CA LYS A 70 9.58 -0.05 -13.16
C LYS A 70 9.12 -1.48 -12.94
N SER A 71 9.55 -2.13 -11.87
CA SER A 71 9.14 -3.51 -11.59
C SER A 71 7.64 -3.59 -11.32
N PHE A 72 7.08 -2.60 -10.62
CA PHE A 72 5.64 -2.53 -10.34
C PHE A 72 4.83 -2.32 -11.62
N GLU A 73 5.25 -1.39 -12.49
CA GLU A 73 4.64 -1.17 -13.79
C GLU A 73 4.75 -2.38 -14.73
N GLU A 74 5.88 -3.10 -14.71
CA GLU A 74 6.05 -4.34 -15.47
C GLU A 74 5.10 -5.43 -14.98
N TYR A 75 4.87 -5.54 -13.67
CA TYR A 75 3.97 -6.52 -13.07
C TYR A 75 2.49 -6.17 -13.29
N PHE A 76 2.15 -4.89 -13.20
CA PHE A 76 0.82 -4.36 -13.47
C PHE A 76 0.73 -3.75 -14.87
N ASN A 77 1.31 -4.43 -15.86
CA ASN A 77 1.34 -3.95 -17.24
C ASN A 77 -0.07 -3.80 -17.86
N ASP A 78 -1.06 -4.53 -17.35
CA ASP A 78 -2.47 -4.42 -17.72
C ASP A 78 -3.16 -3.19 -17.09
N PHE A 79 -2.46 -2.44 -16.25
CA PHE A 79 -2.94 -1.22 -15.61
C PHE A 79 -2.12 0.00 -16.04
N ASP A 80 -2.80 1.14 -16.12
CA ASP A 80 -2.16 2.46 -16.11
C ASP A 80 -1.89 2.86 -14.65
N VAL A 81 -0.61 3.02 -14.31
CA VAL A 81 -0.14 3.39 -12.98
C VAL A 81 0.22 4.87 -12.96
N SER A 82 -0.25 5.61 -11.95
CA SER A 82 0.13 7.02 -11.75
C SER A 82 0.26 7.38 -10.28
N ASP A 83 1.02 8.44 -10.00
CA ASP A 83 1.24 8.93 -8.64
C ASP A 83 0.03 9.62 -8.03
N ILE A 84 -0.21 9.34 -6.76
CA ILE A 84 -1.14 10.12 -5.94
C ILE A 84 -0.35 11.17 -5.18
N LEU A 85 -0.45 12.44 -5.61
CA LEU A 85 0.25 13.55 -4.98
C LEU A 85 -0.27 13.88 -3.57
N LYS A 86 -1.55 13.59 -3.30
CA LYS A 86 -2.18 13.90 -2.02
C LYS A 86 -3.36 12.98 -1.73
N LEU A 87 -3.32 12.33 -0.58
CA LEU A 87 -4.43 11.56 -0.04
C LEU A 87 -5.48 12.48 0.58
N THR A 88 -6.75 12.17 0.36
CA THR A 88 -7.85 12.86 1.06
C THR A 88 -8.03 12.29 2.47
N LYS A 89 -8.76 13.01 3.33
CA LYS A 89 -9.12 12.51 4.68
C LYS A 89 -9.85 11.16 4.61
N GLU A 90 -10.74 11.00 3.63
CA GLU A 90 -11.48 9.77 3.39
C GLU A 90 -10.57 8.62 2.94
N ASP A 91 -9.56 8.88 2.09
CA ASP A 91 -8.58 7.85 1.70
C ASP A 91 -7.79 7.35 2.93
N LEU A 92 -7.32 8.29 3.77
CA LEU A 92 -6.62 7.94 5.01
C LEU A 92 -7.53 7.20 6.01
N TRP A 93 -8.80 7.58 6.09
CA TRP A 93 -9.78 6.90 6.92
C TRP A 93 -10.04 5.46 6.44
N LEU A 94 -10.13 5.22 5.13
CA LEU A 94 -10.26 3.86 4.57
C LEU A 94 -9.03 3.01 4.90
N CYS A 95 -7.83 3.57 4.77
CA CYS A 95 -6.59 2.87 5.11
C CYS A 95 -6.55 2.49 6.60
N ARG A 96 -6.93 3.42 7.49
CA ARG A 96 -7.04 3.14 8.94
C ARG A 96 -8.08 2.07 9.23
N SER A 97 -9.21 2.12 8.54
CA SER A 97 -10.29 1.13 8.72
C SER A 97 -9.82 -0.27 8.35
N ALA A 98 -9.11 -0.41 7.22
CA ALA A 98 -8.52 -1.68 6.82
C ALA A 98 -7.46 -2.21 7.80
N LEU A 99 -6.62 -1.33 8.35
CA LEU A 99 -5.63 -1.72 9.36
C LEU A 99 -6.25 -2.11 10.71
N SER A 100 -7.44 -1.59 11.03
CA SER A 100 -8.10 -1.87 12.32
C SER A 100 -8.56 -3.31 12.50
N GLU A 101 -8.49 -4.13 11.43
CA GLU A 101 -8.74 -5.57 11.47
C GLU A 101 -7.58 -6.36 12.10
N TYR A 102 -6.44 -5.71 12.38
CA TYR A 102 -5.22 -6.31 12.90
C TYR A 102 -4.85 -5.74 14.27
N ASP A 103 -4.21 -6.56 15.11
CA ASP A 103 -3.52 -6.10 16.32
C ASP A 103 -2.16 -5.51 15.94
N LEU A 104 -2.16 -4.22 15.60
CA LEU A 104 -1.02 -3.53 15.00
C LEU A 104 0.15 -3.35 15.96
N GLU A 105 1.35 -3.70 15.51
CA GLU A 105 2.61 -3.50 16.24
C GLU A 105 3.56 -2.56 15.49
N ASP A 106 4.34 -1.78 16.23
CA ASP A 106 5.27 -0.82 15.63
C ASP A 106 6.33 -1.52 14.75
N GLY A 107 6.60 -0.91 13.60
CA GLY A 107 7.52 -1.42 12.60
C GLY A 107 6.94 -2.49 11.68
N GLU A 108 5.68 -2.89 11.87
CA GLU A 108 4.95 -3.68 10.89
C GLU A 108 4.72 -2.89 9.61
N VAL A 109 4.81 -3.59 8.48
CA VAL A 109 4.58 -3.04 7.15
C VAL A 109 3.36 -3.71 6.56
N TYR A 110 2.44 -2.89 6.05
CA TYR A 110 1.22 -3.35 5.38
C TYR A 110 1.14 -2.78 3.96
N PHE A 111 0.64 -3.58 3.03
CA PHE A 111 0.20 -3.07 1.73
C PHE A 111 -1.32 -2.85 1.79
N ILE A 112 -1.76 -1.66 1.39
CA ILE A 112 -3.17 -1.28 1.49
C ILE A 112 -3.70 -0.92 0.12
N CYS A 113 -4.80 -1.54 -0.27
CA CYS A 113 -5.55 -1.23 -1.48
C CYS A 113 -6.91 -0.66 -1.12
N TRP A 114 -7.40 0.32 -1.88
CA TRP A 114 -8.77 0.81 -1.71
C TRP A 114 -9.38 1.43 -2.97
N TYR A 115 -10.71 1.47 -3.00
CA TYR A 115 -11.51 2.18 -4.01
C TYR A 115 -12.84 2.63 -3.41
N ARG A 116 -13.52 3.62 -4.02
CA ARG A 116 -14.72 4.23 -3.43
C ARG A 116 -16.04 3.64 -3.93
N THR A 117 -16.08 3.27 -5.21
CA THR A 117 -17.30 2.79 -5.86
C THR A 117 -17.16 1.31 -6.17
N PRO A 118 -18.24 0.51 -6.00
CA PRO A 118 -18.24 -0.86 -6.49
C PRO A 118 -17.94 -0.87 -8.00
N ASN A 119 -17.19 -1.87 -8.48
CA ASN A 119 -16.75 -1.98 -9.87
C ASN A 119 -15.93 -0.77 -10.35
N SER A 120 -15.07 -0.24 -9.49
CA SER A 120 -14.11 0.78 -9.91
C SER A 120 -13.06 0.13 -10.80
N ASP A 121 -12.95 0.60 -12.05
CA ASP A 121 -11.80 0.30 -12.94
C ASP A 121 -10.47 0.81 -12.33
N THR A 122 -10.55 1.57 -11.23
CA THR A 122 -9.42 2.20 -10.56
C THR A 122 -9.26 1.70 -9.13
N VAL A 123 -8.05 1.27 -8.77
CA VAL A 123 -7.64 0.91 -7.41
C VAL A 123 -6.48 1.79 -6.97
N LYS A 124 -6.56 2.33 -5.75
CA LYS A 124 -5.45 3.06 -5.13
C LYS A 124 -4.68 2.13 -4.21
N VAL A 125 -3.37 2.31 -4.12
CA VAL A 125 -2.49 1.52 -3.28
C VAL A 125 -1.49 2.38 -2.52
N LEU A 126 -1.08 1.90 -1.34
CA LEU A 126 0.03 2.46 -0.57
C LEU A 126 0.70 1.40 0.30
N ILE A 127 1.93 1.67 0.71
CA ILE A 127 2.66 0.92 1.73
C ILE A 127 2.57 1.71 3.03
N ALA A 128 2.04 1.11 4.09
CA ALA A 128 1.97 1.68 5.43
C ALA A 128 3.03 1.06 6.34
N VAL A 129 3.71 1.89 7.13
CA VAL A 129 4.62 1.47 8.20
C VAL A 129 4.05 1.92 9.53
N ILE A 130 3.70 0.97 10.40
CA ILE A 130 3.01 1.21 11.67
C ILE A 130 3.94 1.86 12.70
N LYS A 131 3.40 2.83 13.44
CA LYS A 131 4.07 3.60 14.49
C LYS A 131 3.14 3.95 15.65
N ASP A 132 3.75 4.54 16.68
CA ASP A 132 3.09 5.10 17.86
C ASP A 132 2.25 4.06 18.63
N ASN A 133 2.79 2.85 18.76
CA ASN A 133 2.13 1.66 19.28
C ASN A 133 0.81 1.35 18.55
N GLY A 134 0.87 1.24 17.22
CA GLY A 134 -0.30 0.88 16.41
C GLY A 134 -1.30 2.01 16.17
N LYS A 135 -1.01 3.24 16.62
CA LYS A 135 -1.97 4.37 16.54
C LYS A 135 -1.81 5.22 15.28
N SER A 136 -0.65 5.15 14.63
CA SER A 136 -0.36 5.90 13.42
C SER A 136 0.41 5.06 12.42
N PHE A 137 0.56 5.58 11.21
CA PHE A 137 1.44 4.99 10.21
C PHE A 137 2.06 6.10 9.36
N ASP A 138 3.30 5.89 8.96
CA ASP A 138 3.84 6.57 7.77
C ASP A 138 3.37 5.82 6.54
N TYR A 139 3.25 6.52 5.41
CA TYR A 139 2.89 5.89 4.15
C TYR A 139 3.85 6.29 3.03
N TYR A 140 4.06 5.34 2.12
CA TYR A 140 4.95 5.45 0.97
C TYR A 140 4.30 4.79 -0.25
N PHE A 141 4.90 5.02 -1.42
CA PHE A 141 4.49 4.37 -2.68
C PHE A 141 2.98 4.51 -2.96
N THR A 142 2.48 5.75 -2.92
CA THR A 142 1.06 6.03 -3.14
C THR A 142 0.76 6.10 -4.63
N LYS A 143 0.20 5.03 -5.18
CA LYS A 143 -0.13 4.91 -6.61
C LYS A 143 -1.62 4.71 -6.81
N VAL A 144 -2.10 5.11 -7.98
CA VAL A 144 -3.42 4.74 -8.50
C VAL A 144 -3.23 3.91 -9.76
N MET A 145 -3.90 2.77 -9.81
CA MET A 145 -3.86 1.80 -10.89
C MET A 145 -5.23 1.81 -11.56
N THR A 146 -5.28 1.94 -12.89
CA THR A 146 -6.53 1.89 -13.66
C THR A 146 -6.43 0.81 -14.73
N GLU A 147 -7.41 -0.08 -14.83
CA GLU A 147 -7.42 -1.12 -15.86
C GLU A 147 -7.35 -0.51 -17.26
N LYS A 148 -6.44 -1.02 -18.10
CA LYS A 148 -6.37 -0.63 -19.51
C LYS A 148 -7.58 -1.19 -20.26
N LYS A 149 -8.19 -0.35 -21.09
CA LYS A 149 -9.34 -0.70 -21.94
C LYS A 149 -8.91 -1.18 -23.32
#